data_AF-A0A923YSJ2-F1
#
_entry.id   AF-A0A923YSJ2-F1
#
_cell.length_a   1.000
_cell.length_b   1.000
_cell.length_c   1.000
_cell.angle_alpha   90.00
_cell.angle_beta   90.00
_cell.angle_gamma   90.00
#
_symmetry.space_group_name_H-M   'P 1'
#
loop_
_entity.id
_entity.type
_entity.pdbx_description
1 polymer ?
#
loop_
_entity_poly.entity_id
_entity_poly.type
_entity_poly.pdbx_seq_one_letter_code
_entity_poly.pdbx_strand_id
1 'polypeptide(L)' 'FGFTLAQMALAFVSQQKFVSATIIGATNLEQLKQNIAAFTTVLSNDILKEINLIHELYPNPAP' A
#
# COMPACT_ATOMS: atom_id res chain seq x y z
N PHE A 1 12.75 5.21 0.17
CA PHE A 1 11.95 4.20 0.91
C PHE A 1 12.18 2.75 0.49
N GLY A 2 12.79 2.44 -0.68
CA GLY A 2 13.19 1.06 -1.02
C GLY A 2 12.03 0.09 -1.36
N PHE A 3 10.79 0.57 -1.34
CA PHE A 3 9.60 -0.19 -1.71
C PHE A 3 9.27 0.01 -3.19
N THR A 4 8.67 -1.01 -3.79
CA THR A 4 7.94 -0.79 -5.04
C THR A 4 6.62 -0.08 -4.76
N LEU A 5 6.04 0.56 -5.78
CA LEU A 5 4.75 1.23 -5.64
C LEU A 5 3.64 0.28 -5.15
N ALA A 6 3.58 -0.92 -5.74
CA ALA A 6 2.63 -1.96 -5.33
C ALA A 6 2.80 -2.37 -3.87
N GLN A 7 4.05 -2.55 -3.41
CA GLN A 7 4.31 -2.91 -2.02
C GLN A 7 3.85 -1.83 -1.05
N MET A 8 4.15 -0.56 -1.33
CA MET A 8 3.74 0.55 -0.48
C MET A 8 2.22 0.69 -0.43
N ALA A 9 1.54 0.61 -1.58
CA ALA A 9 0.09 0.72 -1.65
C ALA A 9 -0.62 -0.42 -0.90
N LEU A 10 -0.18 -1.67 -1.10
CA LEU A 10 -0.77 -2.83 -0.43
C LEU A 10 -0.48 -2.85 1.07
N ALA A 11 0.73 -2.46 1.49
CA ALA A 11 1.07 -2.30 2.90
C ALA A 11 0.20 -1.23 3.57
N PHE A 12 -0.03 -0.09 2.90
CA PHE A 12 -0.90 0.96 3.42
C PHE A 12 -2.35 0.49 3.61
N VAL A 13 -2.93 -0.19 2.62
CA VAL A 13 -4.31 -0.69 2.68
C VAL A 13 -4.47 -1.77 3.75
N SER A 14 -3.55 -2.74 3.80
CA SER A 14 -3.63 -3.86 4.75
C SER A 14 -3.44 -3.46 6.21
N GLN A 15 -2.79 -2.33 6.48
CA GLN A 15 -2.58 -1.81 7.85
C GLN A 15 -3.77 -0.99 8.39
N GLN A 16 -4.81 -0.75 7.59
CA GLN A 16 -5.98 -0.01 8.04
C GLN A 16 -6.83 -0.85 9.01
N LYS A 17 -7.23 -0.26 10.14
CA LYS A 17 -7.96 -0.95 11.22
C LYS A 17 -9.29 -1.59 10.78
N PHE A 18 -9.88 -1.10 9.70
CA PHE A 18 -11.17 -1.54 9.17
C PHE A 18 -11.05 -2.53 8.01
N VAL A 19 -9.83 -2.90 7.59
CA VAL A 19 -9.60 -3.84 6.49
C VAL A 19 -9.35 -5.24 7.05
N SER A 20 -10.27 -6.16 6.82
CA SER A 20 -10.11 -7.57 7.24
C SER A 20 -9.19 -8.37 6.32
N ALA A 21 -9.24 -8.09 5.01
CA ALA A 21 -8.44 -8.78 3.99
C ALA A 21 -8.22 -7.86 2.79
N THR A 22 -7.07 -8.00 2.14
CA THR A 22 -6.73 -7.29 0.89
C THR A 22 -6.74 -8.27 -0.27
N ILE A 23 -7.62 -8.04 -1.25
CA ILE A 23 -7.67 -8.85 -2.48
C ILE A 23 -6.62 -8.32 -3.45
N ILE A 24 -5.67 -9.16 -3.85
CA ILE A 24 -4.60 -8.79 -4.78
C ILE A 24 -4.85 -9.39 -6.16
N GLY A 25 -4.61 -8.59 -7.21
CA GLY A 25 -4.59 -9.05 -8.60
C GLY A 25 -3.17 -9.20 -9.11
N ALA A 26 -2.92 -10.24 -9.91
CA ALA A 26 -1.64 -10.45 -10.60
C ALA A 26 -1.89 -11.19 -11.91
N THR A 27 -1.24 -10.78 -13.00
CA THR A 27 -1.29 -11.47 -14.29
C THR A 27 -0.11 -12.42 -14.49
N ASN A 28 0.90 -12.34 -13.61
CA ASN A 28 2.07 -13.22 -13.63
C ASN A 28 2.60 -13.49 -12.20
N LEU A 29 3.49 -14.48 -12.08
CA LEU A 29 4.04 -14.92 -10.80
C LEU A 29 4.98 -13.89 -10.15
N GLU A 30 5.63 -13.04 -10.92
CA GLU A 30 6.52 -12.01 -10.40
C GLU A 30 5.73 -10.94 -9.64
N GLN A 31 4.65 -10.45 -10.25
CA GLN A 31 3.69 -9.55 -9.60
C GLN A 31 3.10 -10.17 -8.34
N LEU A 32 2.72 -11.45 -8.40
CA LEU A 32 2.17 -12.15 -7.24
C LEU A 32 3.18 -12.16 -6.07
N LYS A 33 4.44 -12.53 -6.34
CA LYS A 33 5.51 -12.55 -5.32
C LYS A 33 5.75 -11.15 -4.75
N GLN A 34 5.81 -10.15 -5.61
CA GLN A 34 5.98 -8.74 -5.23
C GLN A 34 4.84 -8.25 -4.33
N ASN A 35 3.60 -8.55 -4.70
CA ASN A 35 2.40 -8.15 -3.97
C ASN A 35 2.31 -8.85 -2.60
N ILE A 36 2.67 -10.13 -2.52
CA ILE A 36 2.70 -10.87 -1.24
C ILE A 36 3.77 -10.31 -0.29
N ALA A 37 4.92 -9.88 -0.81
CA ALA A 37 5.97 -9.26 0.00
C ALA A 37 5.54 -7.93 0.67
N ALA A 38 4.44 -7.31 0.22
CA ALA A 38 3.89 -6.12 0.86
C ALA A 38 3.39 -6.39 2.29
N PHE A 39 2.91 -7.60 2.59
CA PHE A 39 2.28 -7.91 3.88
C PHE A 39 3.28 -8.13 5.01
N THR A 40 4.58 -8.23 4.71
CA THR A 40 5.66 -8.22 5.70
C THR A 40 6.29 -6.83 5.86
N THR A 41 5.84 -5.85 5.09
CA THR A 41 6.34 -4.48 5.11
C THR A 41 5.54 -3.64 6.09
N VAL A 42 6.22 -2.99 7.05
CA VAL A 42 5.61 -2.02 7.98
C VAL A 42 6.00 -0.62 7.53
N LEU A 43 5.01 0.24 7.30
CA LEU A 43 5.26 1.63 6.90
C LEU A 43 5.60 2.44 8.15
N SER A 44 6.69 3.21 8.09
CA SER A 44 7.05 4.08 9.20
C SER A 44 6.07 5.24 9.33
N ASN A 45 5.99 5.83 10.53
CA ASN A 45 5.15 7.00 10.78
C ASN A 45 5.48 8.17 9.85
N ASP A 46 6.73 8.32 9.42
CA ASP A 46 7.13 9.40 8.52
C ASP A 46 6.58 9.19 7.10
N ILE A 47 6.61 7.95 6.60
CA ILE A 47 5.97 7.61 5.31
C ILE A 47 4.46 7.84 5.38
N LEU A 48 3.82 7.44 6.48
CA LEU A 48 2.39 7.66 6.68
C LEU A 48 2.02 9.15 6.69
N LYS A 49 2.85 9.99 7.32
CA LYS A 49 2.67 11.46 7.29
C LYS A 49 2.78 12.01 5.87
N GLU A 50 3.76 11.56 5.08
CA GLU A 50 3.91 12.00 3.69
C GLU A 50 2.71 11.57 2.83
N ILE A 51 2.23 10.33 2.98
CA ILE A 51 1.02 9.85 2.29
C ILE A 51 -0.19 10.73 2.64
N ASN A 52 -0.39 11.03 3.91
CA ASN A 52 -1.51 11.86 4.35
C ASN A 52 -1.42 13.27 3.80
N LEU A 53 -0.23 13.87 3.76
CA LEU A 53 -0.04 15.20 3.17
C LEU A 53 -0.40 15.23 1.68
N ILE A 54 -0.03 14.19 0.92
CA ILE A 54 -0.44 14.07 -0.48
C ILE A 54 -1.96 13.86 -0.62
N HIS A 55 -2.56 13.06 0.27
CA HIS A 55 -4.02 12.86 0.28
C HIS A 55 -4.79 14.15 0.60
N GLU A 56 -4.28 15.00 1.48
CA GLU A 56 -4.85 16.32 1.78
C GLU A 56 -4.81 17.26 0.56
N LEU A 57 -3.75 17.19 -0.25
CA LEU A 57 -3.63 17.97 -1.49
C LEU A 57 -4.52 17.45 -2.61
N TYR A 58 -4.69 16.13 -2.70
CA TYR A 58 -5.48 15.45 -3.73
C TYR A 58 -6.48 14.49 -3.09
N PRO A 59 -7.57 15.02 -2.49
CA PRO A 59 -8.55 14.20 -1.81
C PRO A 59 -9.40 13.41 -2.81
N ASN A 60 -9.51 12.09 -2.59
CA ASN A 60 -10.36 11.15 -3.34
C ASN A 60 -10.39 11.39 -4.87
N PRO A 61 -9.23 11.38 -5.55
CA PRO A 61 -9.15 11.71 -6.98
C PRO A 61 -9.81 10.64 -7.88
N ALA A 62 -9.99 9.43 -7.36
CA ALA A 62 -10.69 8.32 -7.98
C ALA A 62 -11.66 7.71 -6.95
N PRO A 63 -12.95 8.10 -6.96
CA PRO A 63 -13.95 7.59 -6.03
C PRO A 63 -14.42 6.16 -6.35
#